data_AF-A0A2W6ZNT5-F1
#
_entry.id   AF-A0A2W6ZNT5-F1
#
_cell.length_a   1.000
_cell.length_b   1.000
_cell.length_c   1.000
_cell.angle_alpha   90.00
_cell.angle_beta   90.00
_cell.angle_gamma   90.00
#
_symmetry.space_group_name_H-M   'P 1'
#
loop_
_entity.id
_entity.type
_entity.pdbx_description
1 polymer ?
#
loop_
_entity_poly.entity_id
_entity_poly.type
_entity_poly.pdbx_seq_one_letter_code
_entity_poly.pdbx_strand_id
1 'polypeptide(L)'
;MLADKAALLDLADASWRVPFLVLDDENSQLPYREEDHPWWAEALHGSGVVLKPTRGSACRDVVRFQSINGQLQSHVLFRAQPRSSGADPHGEDPRALLHHWRTLTQSNEPALAMPYLQGASILPPTSPTVVVRVITQQNHLNAPITVQCAWVELPLAEGSLALVTLNGIALPTPEPIRSSVEHGELVAWQSLLADPPPLIQSCLSLSVAMHQRLPPIDQVAWDWIPAACGPMLLEGNSGFSLLEPQLITEVSG
;
A
#
# COMPACT_ATOMS: atom_id res chain seq x y z
N MET A 1 -18.29 -4.18 1.47
CA MET A 1 -17.27 -4.75 0.57
C MET A 1 -15.99 -3.93 0.61
N LEU A 2 -15.96 -2.67 0.15
CA LEU A 2 -14.72 -1.85 0.19
C LEU A 2 -14.20 -1.57 1.62
N ALA A 3 -15.07 -1.55 2.62
CA ALA A 3 -14.66 -1.43 4.02
C ALA A 3 -13.95 -2.69 4.58
N ASP A 4 -14.04 -3.82 3.88
CA ASP A 4 -13.43 -5.10 4.25
C ASP A 4 -12.34 -5.44 3.24
N LYS A 5 -11.08 -5.20 3.63
CA LYS A 5 -9.94 -5.29 2.70
C LYS A 5 -9.72 -6.72 2.21
N ALA A 6 -9.95 -7.72 3.06
CA ALA A 6 -9.80 -9.13 2.69
C ALA A 6 -10.84 -9.52 1.64
N ALA A 7 -12.12 -9.21 1.89
CA ALA A 7 -13.19 -9.50 0.95
C ALA A 7 -12.99 -8.80 -0.40
N LEU A 8 -12.44 -7.58 -0.41
CA LEU A 8 -12.10 -6.89 -1.64
C LEU A 8 -10.96 -7.58 -2.39
N LEU A 9 -9.87 -7.91 -1.69
CA LEU A 9 -8.73 -8.59 -2.30
C LEU A 9 -9.15 -9.96 -2.87
N ASP A 10 -10.09 -10.67 -2.24
CA ASP A 10 -10.62 -11.92 -2.79
C ASP A 10 -11.34 -11.79 -4.14
N LEU A 11 -11.78 -10.59 -4.51
CA LEU A 11 -12.34 -10.32 -5.84
C LEU A 11 -11.27 -10.03 -6.90
N ALA A 12 -10.05 -9.68 -6.47
CA ALA A 12 -8.95 -9.41 -7.38
C ALA A 12 -8.44 -10.72 -8.00
N ASP A 13 -8.01 -10.64 -9.25
CA ASP A 13 -7.41 -11.80 -9.90
C ASP A 13 -6.00 -12.04 -9.34
N ALA A 14 -5.67 -13.33 -9.18
CA ALA A 14 -4.48 -13.78 -8.46
C ALA A 14 -3.17 -13.23 -9.05
N SER A 15 -3.14 -12.85 -10.32
CA SER A 15 -1.94 -12.35 -10.99
C SER A 15 -1.52 -10.92 -10.57
N TRP A 16 -2.41 -10.16 -9.92
CA TRP A 16 -2.18 -8.78 -9.46
C TRP A 16 -2.73 -8.56 -8.03
N ARG A 17 -2.98 -9.67 -7.33
CA ARG A 17 -3.38 -9.71 -5.92
C ARG A 17 -2.20 -10.13 -5.07
N VAL A 18 -1.92 -9.35 -4.04
CA VAL A 18 -0.94 -9.70 -3.02
C VAL A 18 -1.45 -10.91 -2.22
N PRO A 19 -0.65 -11.97 -1.99
CA PRO A 19 -1.06 -13.02 -1.08
C PRO A 19 -1.23 -12.44 0.32
N PHE A 20 -2.30 -12.84 1.01
CA PHE A 20 -2.62 -12.29 2.32
C PHE A 20 -3.15 -13.36 3.26
N LEU A 21 -3.15 -13.04 4.54
CA LEU A 21 -3.70 -13.84 5.62
C LEU A 21 -4.47 -12.94 6.58
N VAL A 22 -5.70 -13.30 6.93
CA VAL A 22 -6.46 -12.62 7.98
C VAL A 22 -6.11 -13.26 9.32
N LEU A 23 -5.74 -12.42 10.28
CA LEU A 23 -5.34 -12.78 11.63
C LEU A 23 -6.37 -12.25 12.62
N ASP A 24 -7.07 -13.15 13.30
CA ASP A 24 -8.05 -12.85 14.35
C ASP A 24 -8.05 -13.92 15.46
N ASP A 25 -8.85 -13.70 16.50
CA ASP A 25 -8.95 -14.58 17.67
C ASP A 25 -9.69 -15.91 17.39
N GLU A 26 -10.49 -15.99 16.32
CA GLU A 26 -11.26 -17.20 15.98
C GLU A 26 -10.42 -18.16 15.13
N ASN A 27 -9.73 -17.64 14.12
CA ASN A 27 -8.80 -18.37 13.26
C ASN A 27 -7.52 -18.78 14.00
N SER A 28 -7.18 -18.08 15.08
CA SER A 28 -6.06 -18.45 15.96
C SER A 28 -6.34 -19.65 16.87
N GLN A 29 -7.49 -20.34 16.74
CA GLN A 29 -7.66 -21.66 17.33
C GLN A 29 -7.12 -22.81 16.45
N LEU A 30 -7.09 -22.64 15.13
CA LEU A 30 -6.56 -23.66 14.21
C LEU A 30 -5.04 -23.54 14.08
N PRO A 31 -4.26 -24.63 14.21
CA PRO A 31 -2.81 -24.57 14.14
C PRO A 31 -2.39 -23.99 12.79
N TYR A 32 -1.57 -22.94 12.81
CA TYR A 32 -0.95 -22.40 11.60
C TYR A 32 -0.12 -23.51 10.94
N ARG A 33 -0.37 -23.74 9.66
CA ARG A 33 0.43 -24.65 8.83
C ARG A 33 1.13 -23.81 7.78
N GLU A 34 2.45 -23.86 7.77
CA GLU A 34 3.27 -23.12 6.81
C GLU A 34 2.95 -23.50 5.36
N GLU A 35 2.53 -24.75 5.13
CA GLU A 35 2.09 -25.27 3.83
C GLU A 35 0.92 -24.49 3.23
N ASP A 36 0.04 -23.93 4.05
CA ASP A 36 -1.12 -23.14 3.60
C ASP A 36 -0.71 -21.71 3.17
N HIS A 37 0.46 -21.25 3.63
CA HIS A 37 0.97 -19.90 3.41
C HIS A 37 2.48 -19.91 3.12
N PRO A 38 2.91 -20.50 2.00
CA PRO A 38 4.34 -20.71 1.69
C PRO A 38 5.13 -19.40 1.55
N TRP A 39 4.45 -18.27 1.33
CA TRP A 39 5.06 -16.95 1.23
C TRP A 39 5.50 -16.38 2.60
N TRP A 40 4.95 -16.86 3.72
CA TRP A 40 5.11 -16.21 5.03
C TRP A 40 6.56 -16.18 5.49
N ALA A 41 7.21 -17.35 5.55
CA ALA A 41 8.58 -17.46 6.04
C ALA A 41 9.56 -16.72 5.13
N GLU A 42 9.39 -16.84 3.80
CA GLU A 42 10.19 -16.11 2.82
C GLU A 42 10.02 -14.60 2.99
N ALA A 43 8.77 -14.12 3.14
CA ALA A 43 8.50 -12.71 3.35
C ALA A 43 9.14 -12.23 4.66
N LEU A 44 8.92 -12.92 5.77
CA LEU A 44 9.40 -12.50 7.09
C LEU A 44 10.94 -12.40 7.16
N HIS A 45 11.65 -13.35 6.54
CA HIS A 45 13.12 -13.36 6.48
C HIS A 45 13.71 -12.52 5.34
N GLY A 46 12.89 -12.19 4.34
CA GLY A 46 13.25 -11.33 3.21
C GLY A 46 12.90 -9.88 3.51
N SER A 47 11.93 -9.33 2.76
CA SER A 47 11.53 -7.93 2.83
C SER A 47 10.61 -7.60 4.00
N GLY A 48 10.15 -8.57 4.76
CA GLY A 48 9.23 -8.44 5.89
C GLY A 48 7.76 -8.71 5.55
N VAL A 49 6.94 -8.76 6.59
CA VAL A 49 5.48 -8.92 6.56
C VAL A 49 4.85 -7.65 7.12
N VAL A 50 3.86 -7.09 6.43
CA VAL A 50 3.07 -5.95 6.89
C VAL A 50 1.79 -6.46 7.55
N LEU A 51 1.52 -6.01 8.76
CA LEU A 51 0.22 -6.11 9.41
C LEU A 51 -0.47 -4.75 9.38
N LYS A 52 -1.73 -4.73 8.97
CA LYS A 52 -2.62 -3.55 9.00
C LYS A 52 -4.03 -3.94 9.44
N PRO A 53 -4.86 -3.02 9.94
CA PRO A 53 -6.25 -3.32 10.23
C PRO A 53 -7.00 -3.84 8.99
N THR A 54 -7.90 -4.81 9.16
CA THR A 54 -8.76 -5.31 8.06
C THR A 54 -9.79 -4.27 7.60
N ARG A 55 -10.07 -3.27 8.44
CA ARG A 55 -11.04 -2.19 8.21
C ARG A 55 -10.43 -0.84 8.58
N GLY A 56 -10.96 0.23 7.98
CA GLY A 56 -10.53 1.60 8.22
C GLY A 56 -9.52 2.12 7.18
N SER A 57 -9.14 3.39 7.35
CA SER A 57 -8.41 4.19 6.36
C SER A 57 -7.21 4.94 6.96
N ALA A 58 -6.52 5.72 6.12
CA ALA A 58 -5.46 6.65 6.51
C ALA A 58 -4.18 6.02 7.07
N CYS A 59 -3.78 4.84 6.55
CA CYS A 59 -2.53 4.17 6.92
C CYS A 59 -2.34 3.97 8.44
N ARG A 60 -3.44 3.92 9.18
CA ARG A 60 -3.44 3.70 10.62
C ARG A 60 -2.89 2.32 10.94
N ASP A 61 -2.01 2.27 11.94
CA ASP A 61 -1.56 1.03 12.58
C ASP A 61 -0.96 0.02 11.59
N VAL A 62 -0.27 0.52 10.56
CA VAL A 62 0.47 -0.30 9.60
C VAL A 62 1.88 -0.54 10.15
N VAL A 63 2.22 -1.79 10.40
CA VAL A 63 3.53 -2.17 10.95
C VAL A 63 4.16 -3.24 10.08
N ARG A 64 5.42 -3.04 9.70
CA ARG A 64 6.25 -4.04 9.03
C ARG A 64 7.06 -4.81 10.06
N PHE A 65 7.05 -6.13 9.95
CA PHE A 65 7.82 -7.08 10.74
C PHE A 65 8.87 -7.73 9.87
N GLN A 66 10.08 -7.93 10.37
CA GLN A 66 11.16 -8.60 9.64
C GLN A 66 12.03 -9.38 10.62
N SER A 67 12.35 -10.63 10.31
CA SER A 67 13.33 -11.41 11.08
C SER A 67 14.72 -11.22 10.48
N ILE A 68 15.64 -10.68 11.28
CA ILE A 68 17.04 -10.49 10.90
C ILE A 68 17.92 -11.21 11.92
N ASN A 69 18.69 -12.19 11.47
CA ASN A 69 19.52 -13.05 12.33
C ASN A 69 18.74 -13.71 13.48
N GLY A 70 17.49 -14.12 13.21
CA GLY A 70 16.60 -14.73 14.20
C GLY A 70 16.03 -13.75 15.23
N GLN A 71 16.15 -12.44 14.98
CA GLN A 71 15.54 -11.40 15.81
C GLN A 71 14.43 -10.70 15.04
N LEU A 72 13.22 -10.71 15.61
CA LEU A 72 12.08 -9.99 15.07
C LEU A 72 12.24 -8.48 15.28
N GLN A 73 12.27 -7.74 14.19
CA GLN A 73 12.25 -6.28 14.15
C GLN A 73 10.88 -5.80 13.70
N SER A 74 10.42 -4.68 14.28
CA SER A 74 9.17 -4.05 13.88
C SER A 74 9.40 -2.58 13.50
N HIS A 75 8.72 -2.13 12.46
CA HIS A 75 8.81 -0.79 11.92
C HIS A 75 7.40 -0.27 11.67
N VAL A 76 6.97 0.72 12.45
CA VAL A 76 5.71 1.43 12.21
C VAL A 76 5.87 2.25 10.93
N LEU A 77 5.02 1.99 9.94
CA LEU A 77 5.02 2.73 8.69
C LEU A 77 4.17 4.01 8.84
N PHE A 78 4.54 5.07 8.13
CA PHE A 78 3.73 6.30 7.96
C PHE A 78 3.45 7.14 9.22
N ARG A 79 4.09 6.87 10.37
CA ARG A 79 4.09 7.77 11.53
C ARG A 79 5.40 8.55 11.63
N ALA A 80 5.30 9.85 11.88
CA ALA A 80 6.43 10.79 11.98
C ALA A 80 7.39 10.54 13.16
N GLN A 81 7.15 9.53 14.00
CA GLN A 81 8.10 9.11 15.02
C GLN A 81 8.19 7.57 15.05
N PRO A 82 9.35 6.99 14.74
CA PRO A 82 9.59 5.58 15.00
C PRO A 82 9.61 5.38 16.52
N ARG A 83 8.60 4.71 17.05
CA ARG A 83 8.80 3.95 18.28
C ARG A 83 9.50 2.67 17.85
N SER A 84 10.83 2.64 17.94
CA SER A 84 11.52 1.35 17.98
C SER A 84 11.16 0.71 19.32
N SER A 85 10.26 -0.28 19.29
CA SER A 85 10.22 -1.26 20.36
C SER A 85 11.50 -2.09 20.24
N GLY A 86 12.19 -2.33 21.37
CA GLY A 86 13.30 -3.27 21.40
C GLY A 86 12.87 -4.66 20.92
N ALA A 87 13.85 -5.49 20.54
CA ALA A 87 13.60 -6.88 20.16
C ALA A 87 12.81 -7.60 21.27
N ASP A 88 11.53 -7.86 21.02
CA ASP A 88 10.68 -8.63 21.90
C ASP A 88 10.86 -10.10 21.50
N PRO A 89 11.09 -11.04 22.42
CA PRO A 89 11.39 -12.45 22.10
C PRO A 89 10.18 -13.24 21.59
N HIS A 90 9.26 -12.59 20.88
CA HIS A 90 8.10 -13.24 20.30
C HIS A 90 8.50 -14.16 19.13
N GLY A 91 7.72 -15.23 18.97
CA GLY A 91 7.87 -16.17 17.87
C GLY A 91 7.60 -15.53 16.51
N GLU A 92 8.08 -16.18 15.47
CA GLU A 92 7.87 -15.81 14.06
C GLU A 92 6.53 -16.31 13.50
N ASP A 93 5.73 -16.98 14.33
CA ASP A 93 4.41 -17.46 13.94
C ASP A 93 3.40 -16.30 13.85
N PRO A 94 2.37 -16.40 12.99
CA PRO A 94 1.43 -15.30 12.79
C PRO A 94 0.68 -14.83 14.04
N ARG A 95 0.47 -15.69 15.03
CA ARG A 95 -0.26 -15.32 16.26
C ARG A 95 0.60 -14.46 17.16
N ALA A 96 1.88 -14.81 17.30
CA ALA A 96 2.85 -14.01 18.01
C ALA A 96 2.99 -12.61 17.37
N LEU A 97 3.04 -12.53 16.04
CA LEU A 97 3.06 -11.25 15.33
C LEU A 97 1.77 -10.44 15.53
N LEU A 98 0.59 -11.07 15.48
CA LEU A 98 -0.68 -10.40 15.78
C LEU A 98 -0.68 -9.83 17.20
N HIS A 99 -0.25 -10.60 18.20
CA HIS A 99 -0.18 -10.15 19.59
C HIS A 99 0.77 -8.95 19.75
N HIS A 100 1.94 -8.99 19.11
CA HIS A 100 2.88 -7.87 19.14
C HIS A 100 2.31 -6.63 18.44
N TRP A 101 1.69 -6.80 17.27
CA TRP A 101 1.01 -5.72 16.55
C TRP A 101 -0.06 -5.05 17.41
N ARG A 102 -0.92 -5.83 18.07
CA ARG A 102 -1.95 -5.31 18.98
C ARG A 102 -1.36 -4.53 20.15
N THR A 103 -0.27 -5.02 20.73
CA THR A 103 0.47 -4.32 21.80
C THR A 103 1.03 -2.98 21.31
N LEU A 104 1.66 -2.94 20.13
CA LEU A 104 2.24 -1.71 19.56
C LEU A 104 1.18 -0.67 19.21
N THR A 105 0.06 -1.13 18.67
CA THR A 105 -1.01 -0.27 18.10
C THR A 105 -2.10 0.04 19.11
N GLN A 106 -2.12 -0.66 20.24
CA GLN A 106 -3.19 -0.61 21.25
C GLN A 106 -4.56 -0.96 20.64
N SER A 107 -4.57 -1.84 19.65
CA SER A 107 -5.77 -2.30 18.95
C SER A 107 -6.11 -3.74 19.32
N ASN A 108 -7.40 -4.07 19.31
CA ASN A 108 -7.89 -5.47 19.39
C ASN A 108 -8.52 -5.92 18.06
N GLU A 109 -8.46 -5.09 17.02
CA GLU A 109 -9.02 -5.41 15.70
C GLU A 109 -8.31 -6.62 15.07
N PRO A 110 -8.98 -7.34 14.15
CA PRO A 110 -8.32 -8.26 13.25
C PRO A 110 -7.27 -7.56 12.38
N ALA A 111 -6.17 -8.24 12.08
CA ALA A 111 -5.14 -7.74 11.19
C ALA A 111 -5.16 -8.49 9.85
N LEU A 112 -4.89 -7.77 8.78
CA LEU A 112 -4.52 -8.31 7.48
C LEU A 112 -3.00 -8.36 7.42
N ALA A 113 -2.43 -9.56 7.26
CA ALA A 113 -1.02 -9.78 7.03
C ALA A 113 -0.73 -9.99 5.55
N MET A 114 0.32 -9.34 5.04
CA MET A 114 0.74 -9.38 3.63
C MET A 114 2.27 -9.28 3.55
N PRO A 115 2.94 -9.82 2.52
CA PRO A 115 4.36 -9.53 2.30
C PRO A 115 4.57 -8.03 2.06
N TYR A 116 5.68 -7.49 2.58
CA TYR A 116 6.12 -6.14 2.24
C TYR A 116 6.64 -6.13 0.81
N LEU A 117 5.97 -5.36 -0.05
CA LEU A 117 6.32 -5.26 -1.46
C LEU A 117 7.40 -4.20 -1.69
N GLN A 118 8.38 -4.56 -2.49
CA GLN A 118 9.36 -3.61 -3.03
C GLN A 118 8.92 -3.16 -4.43
N GLY A 119 9.17 -1.90 -4.75
CA GLY A 119 9.00 -1.37 -6.10
C GLY A 119 9.87 -2.12 -7.11
N ALA A 120 9.43 -2.19 -8.36
CA ALA A 120 10.21 -2.77 -9.43
C ALA A 120 11.54 -2.02 -9.62
N SER A 121 12.60 -2.73 -10.01
CA SER A 121 13.95 -2.16 -10.20
C SER A 121 14.06 -1.13 -11.32
N ILE A 122 13.05 -1.03 -12.20
CA ILE A 122 12.94 0.02 -13.22
C ILE A 122 12.55 1.37 -12.63
N LEU A 123 12.02 1.38 -11.41
CA LEU A 123 11.58 2.58 -10.71
C LEU A 123 12.72 3.11 -9.82
N PRO A 124 12.78 4.43 -9.58
CA PRO A 124 13.68 4.98 -8.59
C PRO A 124 13.46 4.33 -7.21
N PRO A 125 14.55 3.97 -6.50
CA PRO A 125 14.45 3.30 -5.21
C PRO A 125 13.81 4.24 -4.17
N THR A 126 12.91 3.69 -3.36
CA THR A 126 12.20 4.40 -2.29
C THR A 126 11.96 3.48 -1.09
N SER A 127 11.98 4.03 0.12
CA SER A 127 11.66 3.29 1.34
C SER A 127 10.98 4.21 2.36
N PRO A 128 9.69 4.01 2.71
CA PRO A 128 8.78 2.96 2.20
C PRO A 128 8.58 2.96 0.67
N THR A 129 8.00 1.90 0.12
CA THR A 129 7.75 1.83 -1.33
C THR A 129 6.69 2.86 -1.76
N VAL A 130 6.77 3.35 -2.99
CA VAL A 130 5.73 4.24 -3.56
C VAL A 130 4.39 3.54 -3.75
N VAL A 131 3.30 4.32 -3.67
CA VAL A 131 1.95 3.88 -4.02
C VAL A 131 1.47 4.63 -5.25
N VAL A 132 0.94 3.93 -6.26
CA VAL A 132 0.18 4.57 -7.34
C VAL A 132 -1.28 4.58 -6.93
N ARG A 133 -1.81 5.77 -6.66
CA ARG A 133 -3.23 5.97 -6.34
C ARG A 133 -4.00 6.32 -7.59
N VAL A 134 -5.10 5.62 -7.84
CA VAL A 134 -5.95 5.81 -9.02
C VAL A 134 -7.40 5.99 -8.57
N ILE A 135 -8.02 7.09 -8.96
CA ILE A 135 -9.45 7.31 -8.74
C ILE A 135 -10.19 6.90 -10.01
N THR A 136 -11.06 5.89 -9.91
CA THR A 136 -11.98 5.51 -10.98
C THR A 136 -13.38 6.03 -10.69
N GLN A 137 -14.13 6.30 -11.77
CA GLN A 137 -15.46 6.88 -11.69
C GLN A 137 -16.43 6.18 -12.66
N GLN A 138 -17.69 6.06 -12.22
CA GLN A 138 -18.86 5.67 -13.00
C GLN A 138 -19.96 6.73 -12.79
N ASN A 139 -20.24 7.55 -13.80
CA ASN A 139 -21.12 8.71 -13.66
C ASN A 139 -22.61 8.38 -13.44
N HIS A 140 -23.06 7.23 -13.93
CA HIS A 140 -24.41 6.72 -13.73
C HIS A 140 -24.40 5.21 -13.92
N LEU A 141 -25.47 4.55 -13.47
CA LEU A 141 -25.63 3.10 -13.61
C LEU A 141 -25.44 2.69 -15.08
N ASN A 142 -24.52 1.74 -15.33
CA ASN A 142 -24.12 1.23 -16.65
C ASN A 142 -23.26 2.18 -17.52
N ALA A 143 -22.88 3.36 -17.04
CA ALA A 143 -21.85 4.15 -17.70
C ALA A 143 -20.53 3.37 -17.76
N PRO A 144 -19.69 3.57 -18.78
CA PRO A 144 -18.31 3.07 -18.76
C PRO A 144 -17.58 3.60 -17.53
N ILE A 145 -16.77 2.74 -16.93
CA ILE A 145 -15.88 3.13 -15.84
C ILE A 145 -14.63 3.75 -16.45
N THR A 146 -14.23 4.92 -15.94
CA THR A 146 -13.07 5.68 -16.42
C THR A 146 -12.14 6.04 -15.26
N VAL A 147 -10.86 6.27 -15.56
CA VAL A 147 -9.95 6.90 -14.61
C VAL A 147 -10.26 8.40 -14.56
N GLN A 148 -10.61 8.91 -13.38
CA GLN A 148 -10.84 10.34 -13.14
C GLN A 148 -9.50 11.07 -12.96
N CYS A 149 -8.64 10.54 -12.09
CA CYS A 149 -7.28 11.06 -11.88
C CYS A 149 -6.39 9.98 -11.26
N ALA A 150 -5.07 10.20 -11.30
CA ALA A 150 -4.09 9.30 -10.71
C ALA A 150 -2.80 10.04 -10.36
N TRP A 151 -2.09 9.55 -9.35
CA TRP A 151 -0.81 10.10 -8.89
C TRP A 151 0.02 9.03 -8.19
N VAL A 152 1.29 9.35 -7.96
CA VAL A 152 2.23 8.58 -7.14
C VAL A 152 2.36 9.25 -5.77
N GLU A 153 2.12 8.50 -4.71
CA GLU A 153 2.44 8.88 -3.35
C GLU A 153 3.89 8.46 -3.07
N LEU A 154 4.77 9.45 -3.02
CA LEU A 154 6.21 9.31 -2.89
C LEU A 154 6.63 9.61 -1.46
N PRO A 155 6.87 8.59 -0.61
CA PRO A 155 7.53 8.82 0.66
C PRO A 155 8.98 9.23 0.41
N LEU A 156 9.38 10.37 0.99
CA LEU A 156 10.72 10.91 0.89
C LEU A 156 11.55 10.53 2.12
N ALA A 157 12.88 10.53 1.97
CA ALA A 157 13.81 10.03 2.98
C ALA A 157 13.64 10.61 4.40
N GLU A 158 13.18 11.85 4.55
CA GLU A 158 13.00 12.50 5.87
C GLU A 158 11.59 12.30 6.44
N GLY A 159 10.80 11.39 5.86
CA GLY A 159 9.45 11.06 6.30
C GLY A 159 8.37 12.00 5.78
N SER A 160 8.73 12.93 4.88
CA SER A 160 7.76 13.74 4.15
C SER A 160 7.10 12.93 3.02
N LEU A 161 5.93 13.37 2.55
CA LEU A 161 5.19 12.74 1.47
C LEU A 161 4.98 13.75 0.34
N ALA A 162 5.43 13.40 -0.86
CA ALA A 162 5.14 14.15 -2.07
C ALA A 162 4.08 13.41 -2.90
N LEU A 163 3.17 14.15 -3.50
CA LEU A 163 2.22 13.62 -4.49
C LEU A 163 2.74 14.01 -5.86
N VAL A 164 3.05 13.04 -6.72
CA VAL A 164 3.56 13.32 -8.08
C VAL A 164 2.54 12.84 -9.10
N THR A 165 2.02 13.75 -9.89
CA THR A 165 1.10 13.42 -10.99
C THR A 165 1.78 12.53 -12.03
N LEU A 166 0.98 11.88 -12.88
CA LEU A 166 1.49 11.05 -13.97
C LEU A 166 2.04 11.84 -15.16
N ASN A 167 2.20 13.16 -15.05
CA ASN A 167 2.97 14.00 -15.97
C ASN A 167 4.19 14.64 -15.29
N GLY A 168 4.55 14.20 -14.07
CA GLY A 168 5.76 14.62 -13.37
C GLY A 168 5.64 15.91 -12.56
N ILE A 169 4.44 16.40 -12.27
CA ILE A 169 4.21 17.57 -11.42
C ILE A 169 4.08 17.14 -9.96
N ALA A 170 4.88 17.74 -9.09
CA ALA A 170 4.88 17.44 -7.66
C ALA A 170 3.98 18.41 -6.86
N LEU A 171 3.26 17.86 -5.88
CA LEU A 171 2.35 18.55 -4.97
C LEU A 171 2.59 18.16 -3.50
N PRO A 172 2.45 19.12 -2.55
CA PRO A 172 2.42 20.56 -2.82
C PRO A 172 3.70 20.98 -3.55
N THR A 173 3.65 22.07 -4.33
CA THR A 173 4.87 22.64 -4.92
C THR A 173 5.84 22.85 -3.76
N PRO A 174 6.97 22.14 -3.72
CA PRO A 174 7.73 22.04 -2.50
C PRO A 174 8.23 23.44 -2.11
N GLU A 175 7.75 23.97 -0.99
CA GLU A 175 8.53 24.91 -0.17
C GLU A 175 9.92 24.29 0.01
N PRO A 176 11.01 25.09 -0.04
CA PRO A 176 12.30 24.62 -0.52
C PRO A 176 12.66 23.27 0.09
N ILE A 177 12.74 22.25 -0.78
CA ILE A 177 13.02 20.87 -0.39
C ILE A 177 14.22 20.89 0.54
N ARG A 178 14.03 20.34 1.73
CA ARG A 178 14.88 20.66 2.88
C ARG A 178 16.26 20.03 2.77
N SER A 179 16.41 18.98 1.97
CA SER A 179 17.70 18.37 1.65
C SER A 179 17.90 18.02 0.17
N SER A 180 19.17 17.91 -0.22
CA SER A 180 19.57 17.48 -1.56
C SER A 180 19.15 16.04 -1.88
N VAL A 181 18.96 15.20 -0.86
CA VAL A 181 18.54 13.80 -1.03
C VAL A 181 17.08 13.74 -1.45
N GLU A 182 16.16 14.35 -0.70
CA GLU A 182 14.74 14.39 -1.06
C GLU A 182 14.53 15.08 -2.42
N HIS A 183 15.34 16.10 -2.73
CA HIS A 183 15.27 16.78 -4.03
C HIS A 183 15.68 15.85 -5.17
N GLY A 184 16.75 15.07 -4.99
CA GLY A 184 17.19 14.08 -5.96
C GLY A 184 16.14 12.98 -6.20
N GLU A 185 15.52 12.48 -5.12
CA GLU A 185 14.43 11.51 -5.19
C GLU A 185 13.25 12.06 -5.98
N LEU A 186 12.81 13.28 -5.65
CA LEU A 186 11.69 13.93 -6.33
C LEU A 186 11.99 14.13 -7.83
N VAL A 187 13.14 14.71 -8.18
CA VAL A 187 13.53 14.96 -9.57
C VAL A 187 13.60 13.66 -10.38
N ALA A 188 14.10 12.57 -9.79
CA ALA A 188 14.13 11.27 -10.45
C ALA A 188 12.72 10.76 -10.77
N TRP A 189 11.79 10.87 -9.82
CA TRP A 189 10.39 10.49 -10.02
C TRP A 189 9.66 11.38 -11.02
N GLN A 190 9.86 12.70 -10.95
CA GLN A 190 9.28 13.64 -11.91
C GLN A 190 9.76 13.36 -13.34
N SER A 191 11.05 13.07 -13.51
CA SER A 191 11.63 12.74 -14.82
C SER A 191 11.08 11.42 -15.36
N LEU A 192 10.94 10.40 -14.52
CA LEU A 192 10.33 9.12 -14.91
C LEU A 192 8.86 9.30 -15.32
N LEU A 193 8.09 10.08 -14.56
CA LEU A 193 6.66 10.28 -14.79
C LEU A 193 6.33 11.27 -15.91
N ALA A 194 7.34 11.91 -16.51
CA ALA A 194 7.14 12.61 -17.78
C ALA A 194 6.78 11.64 -18.93
N ASP A 195 7.22 10.38 -18.84
CA ASP A 195 6.81 9.27 -19.72
C ASP A 195 6.63 8.00 -18.87
N PRO A 196 5.47 7.84 -18.20
CA PRO A 196 5.28 6.79 -17.20
C PRO A 196 5.48 5.39 -17.81
N PRO A 197 6.27 4.51 -17.18
CA PRO A 197 6.54 3.19 -17.72
C PRO A 197 5.27 2.33 -17.79
N PRO A 198 5.22 1.29 -18.66
CA PRO A 198 4.05 0.43 -18.82
C PRO A 198 3.53 -0.18 -17.51
N LEU A 199 4.43 -0.42 -16.54
CA LEU A 199 4.07 -0.91 -15.20
C LEU A 199 3.13 0.06 -14.46
N ILE A 200 3.41 1.37 -14.50
CA ILE A 200 2.55 2.39 -13.89
C ILE A 200 1.23 2.48 -14.65
N GLN A 201 1.29 2.50 -15.99
CA GLN A 201 0.09 2.53 -16.85
C GLN A 201 -0.83 1.32 -16.60
N SER A 202 -0.25 0.16 -16.30
CA SER A 202 -1.02 -1.05 -15.98
C SER A 202 -1.90 -0.87 -14.75
N CYS A 203 -1.43 -0.16 -13.70
CA CYS A 203 -2.23 0.17 -12.52
C CYS A 203 -3.53 0.89 -12.88
N LEU A 204 -3.51 1.78 -13.88
CA LEU A 204 -4.70 2.54 -14.33
C LEU A 204 -5.73 1.60 -14.97
N SER A 205 -5.27 0.78 -15.92
CA SER A 205 -6.14 -0.17 -16.62
C SER A 205 -6.75 -1.21 -15.66
N LEU A 206 -5.94 -1.69 -14.71
CA LEU A 206 -6.36 -2.66 -13.70
C LEU A 206 -7.31 -2.05 -12.68
N SER A 207 -7.19 -0.77 -12.35
CA SER A 207 -8.17 -0.05 -11.53
C SER A 207 -9.55 -0.07 -12.16
N VAL A 208 -9.64 0.20 -13.47
CA VAL A 208 -10.90 0.12 -14.22
C VAL A 208 -11.44 -1.31 -14.20
N ALA A 209 -10.59 -2.30 -14.49
CA ALA A 209 -10.98 -3.71 -14.47
C ALA A 209 -11.45 -4.17 -13.07
N MET A 210 -10.86 -3.67 -11.99
CA MET A 210 -11.25 -3.98 -10.62
C MET A 210 -12.58 -3.34 -10.25
N HIS A 211 -12.79 -2.07 -10.60
CA HIS A 211 -14.06 -1.37 -10.36
C HIS A 211 -15.22 -2.05 -11.09
N GLN A 212 -14.99 -2.60 -12.29
CA GLN A 212 -16.01 -3.39 -13.02
C GLN A 212 -16.47 -4.65 -12.27
N ARG A 213 -15.70 -5.16 -11.31
CA ARG A 213 -16.04 -6.35 -10.51
C ARG A 213 -16.89 -6.02 -9.28
N LEU A 214 -17.05 -4.73 -8.95
CA LEU A 214 -17.82 -4.31 -7.80
C LEU A 214 -19.31 -4.15 -8.15
N PRO A 215 -20.21 -4.26 -7.16
CA PRO A 215 -21.55 -3.71 -7.28
C PRO A 215 -21.50 -2.22 -7.68
N PRO A 216 -22.58 -1.67 -8.27
CA PRO A 216 -22.62 -0.27 -8.70
C PRO A 216 -22.15 0.68 -7.62
N ILE A 217 -21.09 1.44 -7.91
CA ILE A 217 -20.51 2.44 -7.04
C ILE A 217 -19.90 3.55 -7.88
N ASP A 218 -20.17 4.80 -7.51
CA ASP A 218 -19.83 5.96 -8.34
C ASP A 218 -18.32 6.18 -8.43
N GLN A 219 -17.58 6.04 -7.33
CA GLN A 219 -16.13 6.30 -7.29
C GLN A 219 -15.40 5.35 -6.36
N VAL A 220 -14.16 5.02 -6.71
CA VAL A 220 -13.25 4.22 -5.88
C VAL A 220 -11.82 4.73 -6.04
N ALA A 221 -11.13 4.90 -4.91
CA ALA A 221 -9.69 5.12 -4.85
C ALA A 221 -8.97 3.77 -4.72
N TRP A 222 -8.06 3.47 -5.64
CA TRP A 222 -7.29 2.23 -5.67
C TRP A 222 -5.83 2.50 -5.36
N ASP A 223 -5.27 1.71 -4.46
CA ASP A 223 -3.87 1.81 -4.06
C ASP A 223 -3.09 0.63 -4.62
N TRP A 224 -2.09 0.93 -5.46
CA TRP A 224 -1.26 -0.05 -6.14
C TRP A 224 0.20 0.08 -5.74
N ILE A 225 0.89 -1.06 -5.58
CA ILE A 225 2.35 -1.08 -5.63
C ILE A 225 2.80 -1.53 -7.02
N PRO A 226 3.58 -0.73 -7.76
CA PRO A 226 4.21 -1.16 -9.00
C PRO A 226 5.43 -2.04 -8.66
N ALA A 227 5.18 -3.31 -8.30
CA ALA A 227 6.17 -4.24 -7.80
C ALA A 227 6.94 -4.95 -8.93
N ALA A 228 8.04 -5.64 -8.58
CA ALA A 228 8.88 -6.37 -9.54
C ALA A 228 8.12 -7.46 -10.33
N CYS A 229 7.12 -8.09 -9.71
CA CYS A 229 6.27 -9.10 -10.33
C CYS A 229 5.06 -8.50 -11.09
N GLY A 230 4.94 -7.17 -11.15
CA GLY A 230 3.80 -6.47 -11.76
C GLY A 230 3.07 -5.56 -10.77
N PRO A 231 1.98 -4.91 -11.23
CA PRO A 231 1.14 -4.08 -10.38
C PRO A 231 0.40 -4.95 -9.36
N MET A 232 0.45 -4.56 -8.09
CA MET A 232 -0.12 -5.31 -6.98
C MET A 232 -1.14 -4.47 -6.23
N LEU A 233 -2.38 -4.96 -6.13
CA LEU A 233 -3.47 -4.27 -5.42
C LEU A 233 -3.24 -4.34 -3.91
N LEU A 234 -3.25 -3.20 -3.24
CA LEU A 234 -3.20 -3.13 -1.78
C LEU A 234 -4.57 -3.00 -1.12
N GLU A 235 -5.41 -2.13 -1.68
CA GLU A 235 -6.78 -1.85 -1.22
C GLU A 235 -7.54 -0.96 -2.21
N GLY A 236 -8.84 -0.87 -1.99
CA GLY A 236 -9.76 0.04 -2.67
C GLY A 236 -10.66 0.71 -1.64
N ASN A 237 -10.86 2.01 -1.76
CA ASN A 237 -11.55 2.85 -0.79
C ASN A 237 -12.65 3.66 -1.48
N SER A 238 -13.87 3.62 -0.94
CA SER A 238 -14.97 4.49 -1.40
C SER A 238 -15.01 5.84 -0.67
N GLY A 239 -14.29 5.97 0.44
CA GLY A 239 -14.16 7.21 1.20
C GLY A 239 -12.72 7.70 1.11
N PHE A 240 -12.50 8.76 0.36
CA PHE A 240 -11.21 9.44 0.22
C PHE A 240 -11.41 10.95 0.29
N SER A 241 -10.37 11.67 0.70
CA SER A 241 -10.38 13.13 0.72
C SER A 241 -10.49 13.65 -0.72
N LEU A 242 -11.31 14.69 -0.92
CA LEU A 242 -11.49 15.32 -2.23
C LEU A 242 -10.40 16.34 -2.55
N LEU A 243 -9.59 16.74 -1.55
CA LEU A 243 -8.57 17.76 -1.72
C LEU A 243 -7.48 17.31 -2.71
N GLU A 244 -6.92 16.11 -2.51
CA GLU A 244 -5.85 15.58 -3.35
C GLU A 244 -6.33 15.39 -4.80
N PRO A 245 -7.49 14.75 -5.08
CA PRO A 245 -8.06 14.70 -6.43
C PRO A 245 -8.28 16.07 -7.06
N GLN A 246 -8.75 17.07 -6.30
CA GLN A 246 -8.96 18.43 -6.80
C GLN A 246 -7.65 19.07 -7.22
N LEU A 247 -6.65 19.07 -6.34
CA LEU A 247 -5.33 19.63 -6.62
C LEU A 247 -4.67 18.95 -7.83
N ILE A 248 -4.75 17.62 -7.90
CA ILE A 248 -4.20 16.84 -9.01
C ILE A 248 -4.90 17.19 -10.33
N THR A 249 -6.22 17.34 -10.32
CA THR A 249 -6.99 17.70 -11.52
C THR A 249 -6.64 19.11 -12.00
N GLU A 250 -6.47 20.07 -11.07
CA GLU A 250 -6.12 21.46 -11.40
C GLU A 250 -4.76 21.60 -12.08
N VAL A 251 -3.76 20.81 -11.69
CA VAL A 251 -2.41 20.89 -12.27
C VAL A 251 -2.19 19.97 -13.47
N SER A 252 -3.09 19.01 -13.71
CA SER A 252 -2.98 18.05 -14.82
C SER A 252 -3.78 18.44 -16.07
N GLY A 253 -4.69 19.42 -15.95
CA GLY A 253 -5.48 19.96 -17.07
C GLY A 253 -4.73 21.02 -17.86
#